data_AF-A0A2H1IF62-F1
#
_entry.id   AF-A0A2H1IF62-F1
#
_cell.length_a   1.000
_cell.length_b   1.000
_cell.length_c   1.000
_cell.angle_alpha   90.00
_cell.angle_beta   90.00
_cell.angle_gamma   90.00
#
_symmetry.space_group_name_H-M   'P 1'
#
loop_
_entity.id
_entity.type
_entity.pdbx_description
1 polymer ?
#
loop_
_entity_poly.entity_id
_entity_poly.type
_entity_poly.pdbx_seq_one_letter_code
_entity_poly.pdbx_strand_id
1 'polypeptide(L)'
;MSRRARELTVDQTALVGAVRKVSRQRAKINTDYVMAILRAREEGATFGSIAEAAGTSSQAVQEIVRRHGQVQRPDAAKSVPAPAK
;
A
#
# COMPACT_ATOMS: atom_id res chain seq x y z
N MET A 1 -36.56 6.47 -2.60
CA MET A 1 -36.30 7.18 -1.33
C MET A 1 -34.94 7.87 -1.41
N SER A 2 -34.92 9.19 -1.62
CA SER A 2 -33.67 9.97 -1.59
C SER A 2 -33.28 10.22 -0.14
N ARG A 3 -32.19 9.60 0.35
CA ARG A 3 -31.64 9.93 1.66
C ARG A 3 -30.97 11.30 1.54
N ARG A 4 -31.72 12.37 1.82
CA ARG A 4 -31.14 13.71 1.97
C ARG A 4 -30.12 13.63 3.11
N ALA A 5 -28.84 13.83 2.81
CA ALA A 5 -27.82 13.88 3.83
C ALA A 5 -28.20 14.96 4.84
N ARG A 6 -28.28 14.62 6.13
CA ARG A 6 -28.53 15.61 7.18
C ARG A 6 -27.41 16.64 7.12
N GLU A 7 -27.78 17.92 7.15
CA GLU A 7 -26.80 18.99 7.28
C GLU A 7 -26.07 18.83 8.62
N LEU A 8 -24.74 18.88 8.55
CA LEU A 8 -23.88 18.77 9.72
C LEU A 8 -23.86 20.11 10.45
N THR A 9 -23.80 20.08 11.78
CA THR A 9 -23.48 21.28 12.55
C THR A 9 -22.05 21.75 12.23
N VAL A 10 -21.71 22.99 12.62
CA VAL A 10 -20.35 23.52 12.46
C VAL A 10 -19.32 22.63 13.16
N ASP A 11 -19.60 22.19 14.38
CA ASP A 11 -18.71 21.31 15.15
C ASP A 11 -18.55 19.94 14.50
N GLN A 12 -19.63 19.37 13.97
CA GLN A 12 -19.58 18.11 13.23
C GLN A 12 -18.78 18.25 11.94
N THR A 13 -18.90 19.38 11.25
CA THR A 13 -18.14 19.67 10.03
C THR A 13 -16.64 19.78 10.35
N ALA A 14 -16.28 20.46 11.44
CA ALA A 14 -14.90 20.55 11.91
C ALA A 14 -14.35 19.15 12.26
N LEU A 15 -15.12 18.33 12.97
CA LEU A 15 -14.72 16.95 13.31
C LEU A 15 -14.50 16.08 12.06
N VAL A 16 -15.41 16.13 11.09
CA VAL A 16 -15.24 15.41 9.80
C VAL A 16 -14.01 15.93 9.04
N GLY A 17 -13.71 17.23 9.12
CA GLY A 17 -12.48 17.82 8.59
C GLY A 17 -11.23 17.20 9.22
N ALA A 18 -11.20 17.04 10.54
CA ALA A 18 -10.12 16.37 11.25
C ALA A 18 -9.97 14.90 10.85
N VAL A 19 -11.07 14.16 10.74
CA VAL A 19 -11.07 12.77 10.25
C VAL A 19 -10.45 12.70 8.86
N ARG A 20 -10.86 13.56 7.93
CA ARG A 20 -10.29 13.61 6.57
C ARG A 20 -8.77 13.85 6.59
N LYS A 21 -8.28 14.72 7.48
CA LYS A 21 -6.85 14.99 7.63
C LYS A 21 -6.11 13.73 8.10
N VAL A 22 -6.61 13.06 9.14
CA VAL A 22 -6.04 11.81 9.66
C VAL A 22 -6.07 10.71 8.60
N SER A 23 -7.17 10.57 7.85
CA SER A 23 -7.28 9.58 6.78
C SER A 23 -6.23 9.79 5.68
N ARG A 24 -5.98 11.04 5.26
CA ARG A 24 -4.93 11.36 4.28
C ARG A 24 -3.54 11.03 4.81
N GLN A 25 -3.26 11.36 6.07
CA GLN A 25 -1.98 11.04 6.69
C GLN A 25 -1.77 9.52 6.78
N ARG A 26 -2.79 8.78 7.23
CA ARG A 26 -2.76 7.32 7.27
C ARG A 26 -2.53 6.71 5.88
N ALA A 27 -3.20 7.24 4.85
CA ALA A 27 -3.01 6.77 3.48
C ALA A 27 -1.54 6.94 3.03
N LYS A 28 -0.94 8.10 3.27
CA LYS A 28 0.47 8.35 2.97
C LYS A 28 1.40 7.39 3.72
N ILE A 29 1.23 7.26 5.04
CA ILE A 29 2.03 6.33 5.86
C ILE A 29 1.90 4.90 5.34
N ASN A 30 0.70 4.47 4.96
CA ASN A 30 0.49 3.14 4.42
C ASN A 30 1.17 2.95 3.06
N THR A 31 1.18 3.96 2.19
CA THR A 31 1.94 3.93 0.94
C THR A 31 3.43 3.82 1.21
N ASP A 32 3.99 4.67 2.07
CA ASP A 32 5.41 4.68 2.40
C ASP A 32 5.84 3.32 3.00
N TYR A 33 5.01 2.76 3.88
CA TYR A 33 5.18 1.42 4.45
C TYR A 33 5.23 0.31 3.39
N VAL A 34 4.27 0.29 2.47
CA VAL A 34 4.24 -0.70 1.37
C VAL A 34 5.46 -0.56 0.45
N MET A 35 5.85 0.68 0.11
CA MET A 35 7.01 0.95 -0.75
C MET A 35 8.31 0.49 -0.11
N ALA A 36 8.49 0.72 1.21
CA ALA A 36 9.67 0.25 1.94
C ALA A 36 9.79 -1.28 1.93
N ILE A 37 8.67 -1.99 2.12
CA ILE A 37 8.63 -3.45 2.03
C ILE A 37 9.03 -3.94 0.63
N LEU A 38 8.48 -3.34 -0.41
CA LEU A 38 8.76 -3.74 -1.80
C LEU A 38 10.22 -3.50 -2.16
N ARG A 39 10.77 -2.34 -1.79
CA ARG A 39 12.19 -2.02 -1.99
C ARG A 39 13.11 -2.99 -1.26
N ALA A 40 12.85 -3.29 0.01
CA ALA A 40 13.63 -4.27 0.77
C ALA A 40 13.60 -5.66 0.10
N ARG A 41 12.46 -6.03 -0.49
CA ARG A 41 12.35 -7.28 -1.27
C ARG A 41 13.10 -7.24 -2.59
N GLU A 42 13.12 -6.12 -3.29
CA GLU A 42 13.91 -5.91 -4.51
C GLU A 42 15.41 -5.98 -4.22
N GLU A 43 15.85 -5.45 -3.07
CA GLU A 43 17.22 -5.52 -2.57
C GLU A 43 17.60 -6.91 -2.01
N GLY A 44 16.68 -7.88 -2.00
CA GLY A 44 16.93 -9.28 -1.66
C GLY A 44 16.73 -9.66 -0.19
N ALA A 45 16.34 -8.73 0.69
CA ALA A 45 16.11 -9.02 2.11
C ALA A 45 14.95 -10.01 2.30
N THR A 46 15.11 -11.04 3.14
CA THR A 46 14.11 -12.11 3.34
C THR A 46 12.75 -11.61 3.87
N PHE A 47 11.66 -12.37 3.66
CA PHE A 47 10.36 -12.01 4.25
C PHE A 47 10.40 -11.97 5.79
N GLY A 48 11.18 -12.85 6.42
CA GLY A 48 11.35 -12.88 7.88
C GLY A 48 12.04 -11.63 8.42
N SER A 49 13.17 -11.24 7.84
CA SER A 49 13.91 -10.03 8.27
C SER A 49 13.09 -8.75 8.10
N ILE A 50 12.29 -8.66 7.02
CA ILE A 50 11.39 -7.52 6.83
C ILE A 50 10.25 -7.53 7.85
N ALA A 51 9.68 -8.70 8.11
CA ALA A 51 8.58 -8.85 9.08
C ALA A 51 9.00 -8.45 10.49
N GLU A 52 10.20 -8.84 10.91
CA GLU A 52 10.81 -8.44 12.17
C GLU A 52 10.98 -6.91 12.26
N ALA A 53 11.59 -6.31 11.24
CA ALA A 53 11.78 -4.85 11.20
C ALA A 53 10.46 -4.07 11.15
N ALA A 54 9.45 -4.60 10.46
CA ALA A 54 8.13 -3.99 10.31
C ALA A 54 7.20 -4.26 11.51
N GLY A 55 7.58 -5.10 12.46
CA GLY A 55 6.72 -5.50 13.59
C GLY A 55 5.46 -6.25 13.15
N THR A 56 5.57 -7.10 12.13
CA THR A 56 4.44 -7.85 11.56
C THR A 56 4.83 -9.30 11.26
N SER A 57 3.92 -10.09 10.66
CA SER A 57 4.21 -11.48 10.29
C SER A 57 4.78 -11.58 8.87
N SER A 58 5.64 -12.59 8.63
CA SER A 58 6.19 -12.89 7.30
C SER A 58 5.12 -13.16 6.25
N GLN A 59 3.99 -13.74 6.68
CA GLN A 59 2.82 -13.95 5.82
C GLN A 59 2.19 -12.62 5.38
N ALA A 60 2.10 -11.63 6.28
CA ALA A 60 1.60 -10.30 5.93
C ALA A 60 2.52 -9.61 4.92
N VAL A 61 3.83 -9.70 5.10
CA VAL A 61 4.82 -9.16 4.15
C VAL A 61 4.70 -9.85 2.78
N GLN A 62 4.60 -11.18 2.75
CA GLN A 62 4.42 -11.94 1.52
C GLN A 62 3.14 -11.51 0.78
N GLU A 63 2.04 -11.31 1.51
CA GLU A 63 0.77 -10.88 0.93
C GLU A 63 0.84 -9.44 0.38
N ILE A 64 1.52 -8.52 1.07
CA ILE A 64 1.78 -7.16 0.57
C ILE A 64 2.55 -7.22 -0.75
N VAL A 65 3.64 -7.99 -0.79
CA VAL A 65 4.49 -8.14 -1.97
C VAL A 65 3.71 -8.77 -3.13
N ARG A 66 2.87 -9.77 -2.85
CA ARG A 66 2.00 -10.40 -3.85
C ARG A 66 1.01 -9.40 -4.45
N ARG A 67 0.39 -8.55 -3.63
CA ARG A 67 -0.63 -7.58 -4.07
C ARG A 67 -0.05 -6.38 -4.80
N HIS A 68 1.12 -5.89 -4.37
CA HIS A 68 1.66 -4.61 -4.80
C HIS A 68 2.93 -4.72 -5.67
N GLY A 69 3.65 -5.85 -5.62
CA GLY A 69 4.86 -6.08 -6.41
C GLY A 69 4.62 -6.26 -7.91
N GLN A 70 3.40 -6.63 -8.32
CA GLN A 70 3.02 -6.64 -9.74
C GLN A 70 2.59 -5.25 -10.24
N VAL A 71 1.95 -4.46 -9.39
CA VAL A 71 1.46 -3.11 -9.72
C VAL A 71 2.60 -2.12 -9.95
N GLN A 72 3.76 -2.34 -9.31
CA GLN A 72 4.97 -1.54 -9.53
C GLN A 72 5.81 -1.94 -10.75
N ARG A 73 5.46 -3.02 -11.47
CA ARG A 73 6.11 -3.37 -12.74
C ARG A 73 5.24 -2.94 -13.93
N PRO A 74 5.32 -1.68 -14.41
CA PRO A 74 4.98 -1.39 -15.78
C PRO A 74 6.07 -2.00 -16.68
N ASP A 75 5.69 -2.94 -17.55
CA ASP A 75 6.48 -3.37 -18.73
C ASP A 75 7.94 -3.85 -18.53
N ALA A 76 8.17 -4.82 -17.65
CA ALA A 76 9.38 -5.67 -17.73
C ALA A 76 9.09 -7.06 -18.36
N ALA A 77 7.97 -7.19 -19.06
CA ALA A 77 7.49 -8.47 -19.60
C ALA A 77 7.40 -8.50 -21.13
N LYS A 78 8.40 -7.97 -21.86
CA LYS A 78 8.62 -8.28 -23.30
C LYS A 78 10.09 -8.14 -23.69
N SER A 79 10.95 -9.05 -23.22
CA SER A 79 12.23 -9.32 -23.89
C SER A 79 12.84 -10.62 -23.38
N VAL A 80 12.34 -11.74 -23.91
CA VAL A 80 13.17 -12.93 -24.07
C VAL A 80 13.08 -13.30 -25.56
N PRO A 81 14.13 -13.08 -26.37
CA PRO A 81 14.13 -13.59 -27.73
C PRO A 81 14.21 -15.12 -27.66
N ALA A 82 13.31 -15.80 -28.39
CA ALA A 82 13.33 -17.25 -28.53
C ALA A 82 14.66 -17.70 -29.17
N PRO A 83 15.24 -18.84 -28.75
CA PRO A 83 16.41 -19.38 -29.42
C PRO A 83 16.02 -19.86 -30.82
N ALA A 84 16.75 -19.37 -31.82
CA ALA A 84 16.63 -19.84 -33.20
C ALA A 84 17.01 -21.32 -33.28
N LYS A 85 16.19 -22.11 -33.97
CA LYS A 85 16.55 -23.40 -34.55
C LYS A 85 16.55 -23.28 -36.05
#